data_AF-A0A484X599-F1
#
_entry.id   AF-A0A484X599-F1
#
_cell.length_a   1.000
_cell.length_b   1.000
_cell.length_c   1.000
_cell.angle_alpha   90.00
_cell.angle_beta   90.00
_cell.angle_gamma   90.00
#
_symmetry.space_group_name_H-M   'P 1'
#
loop_
_entity.id
_entity.type
_entity.pdbx_description
1 polymer ?
#
loop_
_entity_poly.entity_id
_entity_poly.type
_entity_poly.pdbx_seq_one_letter_code
_entity_poly.pdbx_strand_id
1 'polypeptide(L)'
;MPRLMRPTEPAKPTPVAGGNSALEKQVAELWQSLLSRPVARHHDFFELGGDSLMATRMVAQLNRRGIARANLQDLFNHSTLSDFCAHLQAATSGEDNPIPLCQGDGEETLFVFHASDGDISAWLPLANALNRRVFGLQAKSPQRFATLDQMIDEYVGCIRRQQPHGPYVLAGWSYGAFSWRRAPHSACTPKASRFGWC
;
A
#
# COMPACT_ATOMS: atom_id res chain seq x y z
N MET A 1 -35.22 1.11 -53.86
CA MET A 1 -34.49 2.06 -52.97
C MET A 1 -33.59 1.24 -52.06
N PRO A 2 -32.26 1.21 -52.25
CA PRO A 2 -31.35 0.53 -51.33
C PRO A 2 -31.11 1.40 -50.10
N ARG A 3 -31.22 0.80 -48.92
CA ARG A 3 -31.04 1.44 -47.60
C ARG A 3 -29.53 1.59 -47.34
N LEU A 4 -29.01 2.81 -47.41
CA LEU A 4 -27.63 3.14 -47.03
C LEU A 4 -27.40 2.74 -45.55
N MET A 5 -26.53 1.77 -45.30
CA MET A 5 -25.96 1.53 -43.97
C MET A 5 -25.07 2.72 -43.61
N ARG A 6 -25.31 3.34 -42.44
CA ARG A 6 -24.43 4.38 -41.90
C ARG A 6 -23.16 3.73 -41.34
N PRO A 7 -22.01 4.43 -41.39
CA PRO A 7 -20.79 3.97 -40.72
C PRO A 7 -21.04 3.83 -39.21
N THR A 8 -20.59 2.72 -38.63
CA THR A 8 -20.56 2.50 -37.20
C THR A 8 -19.60 3.51 -36.58
N GLU A 9 -20.11 4.47 -35.80
CA GLU A 9 -19.27 5.34 -34.97
C GLU A 9 -18.40 4.48 -34.04
N PRO A 10 -17.09 4.77 -33.88
CA PRO A 10 -16.28 4.07 -32.89
C PRO A 10 -16.86 4.37 -31.50
N ALA A 11 -17.12 3.30 -30.75
CA ALA A 11 -17.61 3.38 -29.39
C ALA A 11 -16.69 4.26 -28.54
N LYS A 12 -17.25 5.35 -27.97
CA LYS A 12 -16.58 6.14 -26.94
C LYS A 12 -16.18 5.21 -25.79
N PRO A 13 -14.91 5.20 -25.35
CA PRO A 13 -14.51 4.41 -24.20
C PRO A 13 -15.29 4.87 -22.97
N THR A 14 -15.97 3.90 -22.35
CA THR A 14 -16.76 4.02 -21.13
C THR A 14 -15.91 4.64 -20.01
N PRO A 15 -16.38 5.66 -19.27
CA PRO A 15 -15.60 6.19 -18.17
C PRO A 15 -15.54 5.14 -17.06
N VAL A 16 -14.33 4.68 -16.75
CA VAL A 16 -14.06 3.86 -15.57
C VAL A 16 -14.32 4.72 -14.33
N ALA A 17 -15.53 4.59 -13.79
CA ALA A 17 -15.95 5.25 -12.57
C ALA A 17 -15.29 4.54 -11.37
N GLY A 18 -14.10 5.01 -11.00
CA GLY A 18 -13.38 4.45 -9.84
C GLY A 18 -12.16 5.24 -9.36
N GLY A 19 -11.89 6.44 -9.89
CA GLY A 19 -10.76 7.27 -9.46
C GLY A 19 -11.11 8.09 -8.22
N ASN A 20 -10.23 8.10 -7.22
CA ASN A 20 -10.34 9.03 -6.08
C ASN A 20 -10.23 10.48 -6.57
N SER A 21 -11.37 11.14 -6.77
CA SER A 21 -11.49 12.52 -7.26
C SER A 21 -10.66 13.52 -6.43
N ALA A 22 -10.48 13.26 -5.12
CA ALA A 22 -9.64 14.12 -4.28
C ALA A 22 -8.15 13.96 -4.58
N LEU A 23 -7.67 12.73 -4.83
CA LEU A 23 -6.30 12.46 -5.24
C LEU A 23 -6.01 13.05 -6.63
N GLU A 24 -6.91 12.81 -7.59
CA GLU A 24 -6.79 13.37 -8.94
C GLU A 24 -6.67 14.89 -8.89
N LYS A 25 -7.49 15.57 -8.07
CA LYS A 25 -7.43 17.02 -7.91
C LYS A 25 -6.09 17.49 -7.35
N GLN A 26 -5.57 16.84 -6.30
CA GLN A 26 -4.29 17.21 -5.69
C GLN A 26 -3.11 17.04 -6.66
N VAL A 27 -3.10 15.93 -7.41
CA VAL A 27 -2.07 15.65 -8.42
C VAL A 27 -2.22 16.61 -9.60
N ALA A 28 -3.44 16.92 -10.04
CA ALA A 28 -3.71 17.91 -11.08
C ALA A 28 -3.15 19.29 -10.72
N GLU A 29 -3.38 19.77 -9.50
CA GLU A 29 -2.87 21.06 -9.02
C GLU A 29 -1.33 21.11 -9.05
N LEU A 30 -0.67 20.01 -8.68
CA LEU A 30 0.78 19.87 -8.80
C LEU A 30 1.25 19.93 -10.24
N TRP A 31 0.59 19.19 -11.14
CA TRP A 31 0.93 19.20 -12.57
C TRP A 31 0.73 20.58 -13.17
N GLN A 32 -0.38 21.26 -12.86
CA GLN A 32 -0.66 22.62 -13.31
C GLN A 32 0.44 23.59 -12.86
N SER A 33 0.92 23.46 -11.61
CA SER A 33 1.98 24.32 -11.09
C SER A 33 3.33 24.14 -11.81
N LEU A 34 3.61 22.92 -12.28
CA LEU A 34 4.87 22.57 -12.95
C LEU A 34 4.83 22.86 -14.45
N LEU A 35 3.72 22.49 -15.10
CA LEU A 35 3.52 22.61 -16.55
C LEU A 35 3.04 24.01 -16.95
N SER A 36 2.58 24.82 -15.99
CA SER A 36 1.94 26.13 -16.24
C SER A 36 0.78 26.05 -17.24
N ARG A 37 0.01 24.96 -17.18
CA ARG A 37 -1.06 24.63 -18.13
C ARG A 37 -2.26 24.01 -17.42
N PRO A 38 -3.49 24.16 -17.95
CA PRO A 38 -4.64 23.40 -17.47
C PRO A 38 -4.44 21.89 -17.65
N VAL A 39 -4.72 21.13 -16.59
CA VAL A 39 -4.62 19.67 -16.56
C VAL A 39 -6.01 19.08 -16.35
N ALA A 40 -6.36 18.08 -17.16
CA ALA A 40 -7.58 17.30 -17.05
C ALA A 40 -7.22 15.82 -16.85
N ARG A 41 -8.18 15.03 -16.36
CA ARG A 41 -7.98 13.61 -16.01
C ARG A 41 -7.39 12.73 -17.12
N HIS A 42 -7.63 13.06 -18.39
CA HIS A 42 -7.17 12.28 -19.54
C HIS A 42 -5.95 12.91 -20.24
N HIS A 43 -5.35 13.95 -19.64
CA HIS A 43 -4.11 14.50 -20.17
C HIS A 43 -2.93 13.63 -19.77
N ASP A 44 -2.05 13.43 -20.74
CA ASP A 44 -0.74 12.82 -20.55
C ASP A 44 0.28 13.88 -20.10
N PHE A 45 1.09 13.55 -19.10
CA PHE A 45 2.09 14.45 -18.53
C PHE A 45 3.13 14.92 -19.56
N PHE A 46 3.60 14.02 -20.42
CA PHE A 46 4.65 14.27 -21.40
C PHE A 46 4.08 14.97 -22.65
N GLU A 47 2.85 14.64 -23.07
CA GLU A 47 2.17 15.36 -24.15
C GLU A 47 1.87 16.82 -23.78
N LEU A 48 1.66 17.11 -22.50
CA LEU A 48 1.50 18.48 -22.01
C LEU A 48 2.82 19.28 -21.98
N GLY A 49 3.95 18.65 -22.27
CA GLY A 49 5.28 19.26 -22.28
C GLY A 49 6.08 19.01 -21.00
N GLY A 50 5.68 18.03 -20.18
CA GLY A 50 6.46 17.61 -19.02
C GLY A 50 7.75 16.89 -19.43
N ASP A 51 8.83 17.12 -18.67
CA ASP A 51 10.11 16.45 -18.84
C ASP A 51 10.52 15.66 -17.59
N SER A 52 11.64 14.95 -17.66
CA SER A 52 12.15 14.14 -16.56
C SER A 52 12.51 14.97 -15.31
N LEU A 53 12.89 16.24 -15.46
CA LEU A 53 13.21 17.12 -14.34
C LEU A 53 11.95 17.56 -13.62
N MET A 54 10.90 17.95 -14.36
CA MET A 54 9.57 18.25 -13.83
C MET A 54 8.97 17.02 -13.15
N ALA A 55 9.07 15.85 -13.78
CA ALA A 55 8.60 14.59 -13.21
C ALA A 55 9.31 14.25 -11.90
N THR A 56 10.64 14.40 -11.85
CA THR A 56 11.44 14.20 -10.62
C THR A 56 11.00 15.16 -9.51
N ARG A 57 10.77 16.44 -9.83
CA ARG A 57 10.29 17.44 -8.87
C ARG A 57 8.87 17.13 -8.37
N MET A 58 7.99 16.68 -9.27
CA MET A 58 6.62 16.26 -8.96
C MET A 58 6.63 15.10 -7.97
N VAL A 59 7.35 14.04 -8.28
CA VAL A 59 7.50 12.86 -7.42
C VAL A 59 8.04 13.22 -6.04
N ALA A 60 9.09 14.05 -5.97
CA ALA A 60 9.63 14.52 -4.69
C ALA A 60 8.63 15.36 -3.89
N GLN A 61 7.71 16.10 -4.54
CA GLN A 61 6.66 16.85 -3.86
C GLN A 61 5.53 15.94 -3.36
N LEU A 62 5.11 14.95 -4.14
CA LEU A 62 4.12 13.95 -3.71
C LEU A 62 4.61 13.19 -2.48
N ASN A 63 5.85 12.68 -2.53
CA ASN A 63 6.45 11.93 -1.42
C ASN A 63 6.59 12.80 -0.16
N ARG A 64 6.95 14.08 -0.29
CA ARG A 64 7.00 15.02 0.86
C ARG A 64 5.63 15.31 1.46
N ARG A 65 4.56 15.29 0.66
CA ARG A 65 3.18 15.44 1.13
C ARG A 65 2.60 14.14 1.70
N GLY A 66 3.38 13.06 1.73
CA GLY A 66 2.90 11.74 2.15
C GLY A 66 1.88 11.12 1.19
N ILE A 67 1.75 11.68 -0.01
CA ILE A 67 0.85 11.15 -1.04
C ILE A 67 1.59 10.00 -1.70
N ALA A 68 1.09 8.79 -1.48
CA ALA A 68 1.29 7.57 -2.27
C ALA A 68 2.72 7.39 -2.80
N ARG A 69 3.54 6.48 -2.23
CA ARG A 69 4.97 6.21 -2.55
C ARG A 69 5.32 6.29 -4.06
N ALA A 70 5.36 7.49 -4.61
CA ALA A 70 5.39 7.72 -6.03
C ALA A 70 6.84 7.60 -6.47
N ASN A 71 7.08 6.95 -7.60
CA ASN A 71 8.39 6.95 -8.23
C ASN A 71 8.29 7.41 -9.69
N LEU A 72 9.44 7.69 -10.31
CA LEU A 72 9.49 8.21 -11.67
C LEU A 72 9.06 7.15 -12.70
N GLN A 73 9.35 5.87 -12.44
CA GLN A 73 8.97 4.77 -13.31
C GLN A 73 7.44 4.60 -13.38
N ASP A 74 6.74 4.82 -12.26
CA ASP A 74 5.27 4.82 -12.21
C ASP A 74 4.67 5.85 -13.18
N LEU A 75 5.22 7.06 -13.20
CA LEU A 75 4.73 8.12 -14.10
C LEU A 75 4.99 7.78 -15.57
N PHE A 76 6.11 7.15 -15.89
CA PHE A 76 6.38 6.71 -17.27
C PHE A 76 5.43 5.60 -17.73
N ASN A 77 5.09 4.67 -16.84
CA ASN A 77 4.18 3.57 -17.15
C ASN A 77 2.71 4.00 -17.16
N HIS A 78 2.37 5.06 -16.42
CA HIS A 78 1.03 5.56 -16.22
C HIS A 78 1.01 7.09 -16.39
N SER A 79 1.30 7.58 -17.59
CA SER A 79 1.53 9.00 -17.87
C SER A 79 0.25 9.83 -17.96
N THR A 80 -0.91 9.21 -18.11
CA THR A 80 -2.23 9.86 -18.02
C THR A 80 -2.58 10.15 -16.56
N LEU A 81 -3.09 11.35 -16.25
CA LEU A 81 -3.41 11.74 -14.87
C LEU A 81 -4.30 10.72 -14.12
N SER A 82 -5.38 10.25 -14.75
CA SER A 82 -6.28 9.26 -14.14
C SER A 82 -5.58 7.93 -13.87
N ASP A 83 -4.71 7.50 -14.79
CA ASP A 83 -4.04 6.21 -14.69
C ASP A 83 -2.94 6.26 -13.63
N PHE A 84 -2.19 7.37 -13.59
CA PHE A 84 -1.22 7.65 -12.55
C PHE A 84 -1.88 7.64 -11.17
N CYS A 85 -3.00 8.35 -11.01
CA CYS A 85 -3.71 8.42 -9.74
C CYS A 85 -4.30 7.07 -9.33
N ALA A 86 -4.83 6.29 -10.28
CA ALA A 86 -5.31 4.94 -10.02
C ALA A 86 -4.18 4.01 -9.56
N HIS A 87 -3.01 4.08 -10.22
CA HIS A 87 -1.82 3.33 -9.81
C HIS A 87 -1.32 3.76 -8.43
N LEU A 88 -1.21 5.06 -8.18
CA LEU A 88 -0.85 5.58 -6.86
C LEU A 88 -1.84 5.13 -5.79
N GLN A 89 -3.13 5.11 -6.08
CA GLN A 89 -4.15 4.61 -5.15
C GLN A 89 -3.98 3.11 -4.89
N ALA A 90 -3.66 2.31 -5.92
CA ALA A 90 -3.38 0.88 -5.80
C ALA A 90 -2.06 0.60 -5.04
N ALA A 91 -1.02 1.41 -5.23
CA ALA A 91 0.27 1.30 -4.58
C ALA A 91 0.23 1.77 -3.12
N THR A 92 -0.52 2.85 -2.83
CA THR A 92 -0.89 3.20 -1.45
C THR A 92 -1.84 2.16 -0.89
N SER A 93 -2.41 1.29 -1.76
CA SER A 93 -3.33 0.25 -1.37
C SER A 93 -2.71 -1.03 -0.78
N GLY A 94 -1.41 -1.23 -0.97
CA GLY A 94 -0.65 -2.13 -0.13
C GLY A 94 -0.04 -1.31 1.00
N GLU A 95 -0.38 -1.61 2.25
CA GLU A 95 0.66 -1.46 3.26
C GLU A 95 1.76 -2.44 2.86
N ASP A 96 3.03 -2.02 2.83
CA ASP A 96 4.16 -2.89 2.50
C ASP A 96 4.45 -3.87 3.65
N ASN A 97 3.41 -4.61 4.01
CA ASN A 97 3.41 -5.63 5.02
C ASN A 97 3.91 -6.96 4.40
N PRO A 98 4.71 -7.72 5.15
CA PRO A 98 5.26 -7.37 6.46
C PRO A 98 6.52 -6.49 6.36
N ILE A 99 6.68 -5.53 7.28
CA ILE A 99 7.83 -4.62 7.34
C ILE A 99 8.99 -5.26 8.11
N PRO A 100 10.20 -5.39 7.55
CA PRO A 100 11.35 -5.90 8.30
C PRO A 100 11.77 -4.91 9.39
N LEU A 101 11.75 -5.35 10.65
CA LEU A 101 12.19 -4.57 11.82
C LEU A 101 13.61 -4.95 12.26
N CYS A 102 14.00 -6.21 12.11
CA CYS A 102 15.34 -6.69 12.40
C CYS A 102 15.69 -7.86 11.47
N GLN A 103 16.86 -7.80 10.86
CA GLN A 103 17.44 -8.89 10.05
C GLN A 103 18.46 -9.63 10.93
N GLY A 104 17.99 -10.37 11.93
CA GLY A 104 18.83 -11.28 12.71
C GLY A 104 19.14 -12.57 11.95
N ASP A 105 20.10 -13.34 12.44
CA ASP A 105 20.53 -14.64 11.89
C ASP A 105 19.80 -15.83 12.53
N GLY A 106 18.96 -15.60 13.54
CA GLY A 106 18.16 -16.64 14.17
C GLY A 106 17.18 -17.35 13.21
N GLU A 107 17.01 -18.66 13.41
CA GLU A 107 16.18 -19.51 12.52
C GLU A 107 14.67 -19.25 12.66
N GLU A 108 14.19 -18.81 13.83
CA GLU A 108 12.78 -18.49 14.05
C GLU A 108 12.46 -17.04 13.65
N THR A 109 11.51 -16.88 12.72
CA THR A 109 10.98 -15.56 12.34
C THR A 109 9.83 -15.15 13.26
N LEU A 110 9.95 -13.98 13.88
CA LEU A 110 8.90 -13.38 14.71
C LEU A 110 8.08 -12.39 13.89
N PHE A 111 6.76 -12.59 13.83
CA PHE A 111 5.81 -11.63 13.26
C PHE A 111 5.10 -10.88 14.38
N VAL A 112 5.20 -9.56 14.38
CA VAL A 112 4.57 -8.69 15.38
C VAL A 112 3.42 -7.89 14.77
N PHE A 113 2.33 -7.76 15.51
CA PHE A 113 1.16 -6.99 15.07
C PHE A 113 1.18 -5.58 15.69
N HIS A 114 0.68 -4.61 14.94
CA HIS A 114 0.47 -3.24 15.40
C HIS A 114 -0.42 -3.16 16.66
N ALA A 115 -0.28 -2.05 17.40
CA ALA A 115 -1.19 -1.71 18.48
C ALA A 115 -2.43 -0.96 17.95
N SER A 116 -3.31 -0.44 18.82
CA SER A 116 -4.52 0.28 18.39
C SER A 116 -4.24 1.55 17.58
N ASP A 117 -3.03 2.10 17.68
CA ASP A 117 -2.56 3.25 16.90
C ASP A 117 -2.14 2.88 15.47
N GLY A 118 -2.11 1.60 15.14
CA GLY A 118 -1.75 1.12 13.81
C GLY A 118 -0.25 1.09 13.54
N ASP A 119 0.59 1.48 14.50
CA ASP A 119 2.03 1.57 14.33
C ASP A 119 2.78 0.36 14.95
N ILE A 120 4.02 0.14 14.51
CA ILE A 120 4.86 -0.99 14.93
C ILE A 120 6.19 -0.54 15.56
N SER A 121 6.45 0.77 15.63
CA SER A 121 7.69 1.34 16.19
C SER A 121 7.95 0.92 17.63
N ALA A 122 6.88 0.67 18.37
CA ALA A 122 6.96 0.24 19.75
C ALA A 122 7.59 -1.18 19.92
N TRP A 123 7.68 -1.95 18.83
CA TRP A 123 8.42 -3.22 18.78
C TRP A 123 9.92 -3.05 18.53
N LEU A 124 10.40 -1.90 18.07
CA LEU A 124 11.82 -1.70 17.70
C LEU A 124 12.80 -2.02 18.84
N PRO A 125 12.57 -1.59 20.10
CA PRO A 125 13.48 -1.93 21.19
C PRO A 125 13.58 -3.45 21.42
N LEU A 126 12.45 -4.16 21.34
CA LEU A 126 12.42 -5.61 21.47
C LEU A 126 13.10 -6.29 20.28
N ALA A 127 12.80 -5.86 19.06
CA ALA A 127 13.36 -6.43 17.84
C ALA A 127 14.89 -6.37 17.85
N ASN A 128 15.44 -5.22 18.26
CA ASN A 128 16.88 -5.01 18.38
C ASN A 128 17.53 -5.88 19.48
N ALA A 129 16.81 -6.20 20.55
CA ALA A 129 17.32 -7.01 21.65
C ALA A 129 17.30 -8.53 21.38
N LEU A 130 16.43 -9.00 20.47
CA LEU A 130 16.18 -10.43 20.27
C LEU A 130 17.16 -11.16 19.34
N ASN A 131 18.02 -10.42 18.61
CA ASN A 131 18.94 -10.94 17.58
C ASN A 131 18.30 -12.04 16.69
N ARG A 132 17.09 -11.79 16.19
CA ARG A 132 16.35 -12.72 15.32
C ARG A 132 15.66 -11.94 14.20
N ARG A 133 15.16 -12.65 13.19
CA ARG A 133 14.35 -12.05 12.13
C ARG A 133 13.01 -11.59 12.71
N VAL A 134 12.74 -10.28 12.65
CA VAL A 134 11.48 -9.70 13.12
C VAL A 134 10.81 -8.92 12.01
N PHE A 135 9.54 -9.20 11.78
CA PHE A 135 8.68 -8.58 10.80
C PHE A 135 7.45 -7.97 11.49
N GLY A 136 7.11 -6.73 11.17
CA GLY A 136 5.93 -6.05 11.69
C GLY A 136 4.79 -5.96 10.68
N LEU A 137 3.57 -6.16 11.15
CA LEU A 137 2.33 -5.96 10.43
C LEU A 137 1.71 -4.66 10.90
N GLN A 138 1.84 -3.63 10.09
CA GLN A 138 1.34 -2.28 10.36
C GLN A 138 -0.12 -2.13 9.95
N ALA A 139 -0.81 -1.10 10.45
CA ALA A 139 -2.14 -0.64 10.01
C ALA A 139 -2.21 0.89 10.03
N LYS A 140 -1.48 1.58 9.15
CA LYS A 140 -1.57 3.06 9.01
C LYS A 140 -2.87 3.50 8.35
N SER A 141 -3.58 2.59 7.69
CA SER A 141 -4.82 2.90 7.00
C SER A 141 -5.87 1.81 7.24
N PRO A 142 -6.30 1.57 8.49
CA PRO A 142 -7.22 0.47 8.81
C PRO A 142 -8.59 0.61 8.14
N GLN A 143 -8.96 1.82 7.70
CA GLN A 143 -10.24 2.13 7.05
C GLN A 143 -10.40 1.48 5.67
N ARG A 144 -9.31 0.93 5.11
CA ARG A 144 -9.32 0.21 3.83
C ARG A 144 -10.09 -1.10 3.91
N PHE A 145 -10.12 -1.68 5.11
CA PHE A 145 -10.74 -2.97 5.36
C PHE A 145 -12.17 -2.72 5.83
N ALA A 146 -13.14 -3.34 5.15
CA ALA A 146 -14.54 -3.25 5.58
C ALA A 146 -14.77 -4.04 6.88
N THR A 147 -13.95 -5.07 7.12
CA THR A 147 -14.00 -5.89 8.33
C THR A 147 -12.61 -6.21 8.84
N LEU A 148 -12.51 -6.52 10.13
CA LEU A 148 -11.26 -6.99 10.72
C LEU A 148 -10.78 -8.31 10.07
N ASP A 149 -11.70 -9.19 9.68
CA ASP A 149 -11.32 -10.48 9.09
C ASP A 149 -10.62 -10.29 7.73
N GLN A 150 -11.02 -9.29 6.94
CA GLN A 150 -10.31 -8.93 5.70
C GLN A 150 -8.87 -8.46 5.97
N MET A 151 -8.67 -7.67 7.04
CA MET A 151 -7.34 -7.24 7.47
C MET A 151 -6.49 -8.44 7.92
N ILE A 152 -7.09 -9.38 8.66
CA ILE A 152 -6.41 -10.61 9.09
C ILE A 152 -6.03 -11.48 7.88
N ASP A 153 -6.91 -11.63 6.91
CA ASP A 153 -6.63 -12.40 5.68
C ASP A 153 -5.46 -11.80 4.89
N GLU A 154 -5.40 -10.46 4.80
CA GLU A 154 -4.26 -9.78 4.19
C GLU A 154 -2.96 -10.05 4.99
N TYR A 155 -2.98 -9.92 6.31
CA TYR A 155 -1.83 -10.22 7.16
C TYR A 155 -1.36 -11.66 7.02
N VAL A 156 -2.27 -12.63 6.93
CA VAL A 156 -1.93 -14.03 6.69
C VAL A 156 -1.28 -14.21 5.32
N GLY A 157 -1.78 -13.53 4.28
CA GLY A 157 -1.15 -13.49 2.97
C GLY A 157 0.28 -12.92 3.02
N CYS A 158 0.48 -11.83 3.74
CA CYS A 158 1.77 -11.20 3.98
C CYS A 158 2.75 -12.14 4.70
N ILE A 159 2.33 -12.78 5.79
CA ILE A 159 3.13 -13.76 6.54
C ILE A 159 3.53 -14.92 5.63
N ARG A 160 2.59 -15.50 4.88
CA ARG A 160 2.84 -16.67 4.01
C ARG A 160 3.79 -16.38 2.85
N ARG A 161 3.81 -15.14 2.34
CA ARG A 161 4.82 -14.72 1.36
C ARG A 161 6.22 -14.73 1.96
N GLN A 162 6.36 -14.42 3.25
CA GLN A 162 7.66 -14.39 3.93
C GLN A 162 8.07 -15.76 4.50
N GLN A 163 7.12 -16.55 4.96
CA GLN A 163 7.31 -17.89 5.51
C GLN A 163 6.14 -18.79 5.01
N PRO A 164 6.33 -19.60 3.96
CA PRO A 164 5.24 -20.38 3.36
C PRO A 164 4.61 -21.45 4.29
N HIS A 165 5.39 -21.96 5.24
CA HIS A 165 4.99 -23.06 6.12
C HIS A 165 5.31 -22.76 7.58
N GLY A 166 4.46 -23.23 8.49
CA GLY A 166 4.68 -23.08 9.93
C GLY A 166 5.81 -23.97 10.47
N PRO A 167 6.14 -23.85 11.77
CA PRO A 167 5.40 -23.09 12.78
C PRO A 167 5.58 -21.58 12.68
N TYR A 168 4.50 -20.83 12.91
CA TYR A 168 4.56 -19.36 12.96
C TYR A 168 4.74 -18.89 14.40
N VAL A 169 5.68 -17.95 14.62
CA VAL A 169 5.83 -17.25 15.89
C VAL A 169 5.19 -15.87 15.75
N LEU A 170 4.07 -15.67 16.45
CA LEU A 170 3.27 -14.45 16.40
C LEU A 170 3.29 -13.75 17.76
N ALA A 171 3.44 -12.42 17.77
CA ALA A 171 3.31 -11.61 18.97
C ALA A 171 2.46 -10.36 18.71
N GLY A 172 1.69 -9.97 19.73
CA GLY A 172 0.86 -8.77 19.69
C GLY A 172 0.57 -8.31 21.10
N TRP A 173 0.51 -7.00 21.33
CA TRP A 173 0.01 -6.44 22.59
C TRP A 173 -1.30 -5.69 22.36
N SER A 174 -2.11 -5.52 23.41
CA SER A 174 -3.40 -4.83 23.33
C SER A 174 -4.28 -5.37 22.18
N TYR A 175 -4.68 -4.54 21.20
CA TYR A 175 -5.43 -4.96 20.01
C TYR A 175 -4.70 -6.00 19.16
N GLY A 176 -3.37 -5.92 19.06
CA GLY A 176 -2.56 -6.94 18.38
C GLY A 176 -2.70 -8.33 19.01
N ALA A 177 -3.04 -8.41 20.31
CA ALA A 177 -3.32 -9.67 20.99
C ALA A 177 -4.65 -10.32 20.56
N PHE A 178 -5.59 -9.51 20.05
CA PHE A 178 -6.85 -9.98 19.49
C PHE A 178 -6.66 -10.50 18.05
N SER A 179 -5.86 -9.79 17.24
CA SER A 179 -5.58 -10.15 15.84
C SER A 179 -4.86 -11.50 15.70
N TRP A 180 -3.83 -11.79 16.50
CA TRP A 180 -3.09 -13.06 16.34
C TRP A 180 -3.91 -14.30 16.75
N ARG A 181 -4.85 -14.18 17.70
CA ARG A 181 -5.67 -15.31 18.18
C ARG A 181 -6.65 -15.83 17.13
N ARG A 182 -6.95 -15.01 16.12
CA ARG A 182 -7.86 -15.36 15.02
C ARG A 182 -7.13 -15.86 13.77
N ALA A 183 -5.81 -15.79 13.73
CA ALA A 183 -5.02 -16.37 12.65
C ALA A 183 -5.06 -17.92 12.72
N PRO A 184 -5.09 -18.63 11.58
CA PRO A 184 -5.31 -20.08 11.55
C PRO A 184 -4.23 -20.87 12.30
N HIS A 185 -4.68 -21.73 13.21
CA HIS A 185 -3.91 -22.46 14.23
C HIS A 185 -3.16 -23.72 13.73
N SER A 186 -3.06 -23.98 12.42
CA SER A 186 -2.64 -25.30 11.91
C SER A 186 -1.12 -25.60 11.98
N ALA A 187 -0.32 -24.81 12.69
CA ALA A 187 1.06 -25.17 13.05
C ALA A 187 1.68 -24.31 14.18
N CYS A 188 0.91 -23.60 15.01
CA CYS A 188 1.52 -22.77 16.06
C CYS A 188 1.94 -23.63 17.26
N THR A 189 3.24 -23.76 17.54
CA THR A 189 3.68 -24.07 18.90
C THR A 189 3.42 -22.85 19.78
N PRO A 190 2.62 -22.93 20.85
CA PRO A 190 2.44 -21.81 21.75
C PRO A 190 3.69 -21.68 22.62
N LYS A 191 4.75 -21.06 22.10
CA LYS A 191 5.71 -20.34 22.94
C LYS A 191 5.25 -18.89 23.10
N ALA A 192 4.03 -18.73 23.61
CA ALA A 192 3.62 -17.46 24.18
C ALA A 192 4.32 -17.33 25.53
N SER A 193 5.51 -16.75 25.55
CA SER A 193 6.06 -16.21 26.80
C SER A 193 5.13 -15.08 27.23
N ARG A 194 4.23 -15.37 28.17
CA ARG A 194 3.45 -14.36 28.90
C ARG A 194 4.44 -13.40 29.55
N PHE A 195 4.73 -12.28 28.91
CA PHE A 195 5.18 -11.08 29.61
C PHE A 195 3.97 -10.15 29.71
N GLY A 196 3.13 -10.43 30.70
CA GLY A 196 2.19 -9.46 31.22
C GLY A 196 2.89 -8.69 32.31
N TRP A 197 3.13 -7.40 32.10
CA TRP A 197 3.34 -6.47 33.20
C TRP A 197 2.03 -5.69 33.34
N CYS A 198 1.49 -5.71 34.57
CA CYS A 198 0.34 -4.91 35.00
C CYS A 198 0.59 -3.42 34.81
#